data_AF-A0A529HAI2-F1
#
_entry.id   AF-A0A529HAI2-F1
#
_cell.length_a   1.000
_cell.length_b   1.000
_cell.length_c   1.000
_cell.angle_alpha   90.00
_cell.angle_beta   90.00
_cell.angle_gamma   90.00
#
_symmetry.space_group_name_H-M   'P 1'
#
loop_
_entity.id
_entity.type
_entity.pdbx_description
1 polymer ?
#
loop_
_entity_poly.entity_id
_entity_poly.type
_entity_poly.pdbx_seq_one_letter_code
_entity_poly.pdbx_strand_id
1 'polypeptide(L)'
;VPGMRLSAHDWGDRLDLGKDAAIHVEPVHHWSARGARDRRMALWAGFVVETPSAKIYFAGDTGFHGGANYRLMAEKHGGFRLAI
;
A
#
# COMPACT_ATOMS: atom_id res chain seq x y z
N VAL A 1 20.14 -8.06 6.19
CA VAL A 1 20.42 -8.93 5.02
C VAL A 1 21.48 -8.24 4.17
N PRO A 2 22.71 -8.78 4.10
CA PRO A 2 23.77 -8.18 3.30
C PRO A 2 23.31 -7.92 1.86
N GLY A 3 23.54 -6.71 1.34
CA GLY A 3 23.16 -6.33 -0.03
C GLY A 3 21.67 -5.99 -0.24
N MET A 4 20.84 -5.98 0.81
CA MET A 4 19.43 -5.58 0.66
C MET A 4 19.30 -4.09 0.30
N ARG A 5 18.50 -3.81 -0.72
CA ARG A 5 18.12 -2.43 -1.10
C ARG A 5 16.87 -2.03 -0.33
N LEU A 6 16.91 -0.88 0.32
CA LEU A 6 15.79 -0.33 1.09
C LEU A 6 15.50 1.10 0.65
N SER A 7 14.23 1.47 0.71
CA SER A 7 13.77 2.85 0.56
C SER A 7 12.50 3.04 1.40
N ALA A 8 12.32 4.25 1.93
CA ALA A 8 11.14 4.64 2.69
C ALA A 8 10.25 5.51 1.80
N HIS A 9 8.94 5.36 1.94
CA HIS A 9 7.92 5.95 1.07
C HIS A 9 6.72 6.42 1.89
N ASP A 10 5.97 7.35 1.33
CA ASP A 10 4.73 7.87 1.88
C ASP A 10 3.52 7.46 1.00
N TRP A 11 2.32 7.68 1.52
CA TRP A 11 1.11 7.50 0.73
C TRP A 11 1.10 8.40 -0.51
N GLY A 12 0.72 7.82 -1.64
CA GLY A 12 0.74 8.48 -2.94
C GLY A 12 1.99 8.18 -3.77
N ASP A 13 3.05 7.65 -3.17
CA ASP A 13 4.27 7.30 -3.91
C ASP A 13 4.01 6.14 -4.89
N ARG A 14 4.65 6.24 -6.07
CA ARG A 14 4.70 5.20 -7.10
C ARG A 14 6.14 4.84 -7.38
N LEU A 15 6.48 3.57 -7.21
CA LEU A 15 7.82 3.03 -7.43
C LEU A 15 7.82 2.20 -8.72
N ASP A 16 8.62 2.61 -9.70
CA ASP A 16 8.87 1.81 -10.90
C ASP A 16 9.83 0.65 -10.61
N LEU A 17 9.42 -0.56 -10.98
CA LEU A 17 10.22 -1.78 -10.85
C LEU A 17 10.82 -2.24 -12.20
N GLY A 18 10.50 -1.52 -13.29
CA GLY A 18 10.83 -1.90 -14.66
C GLY A 18 9.88 -2.94 -15.24
N LYS A 19 9.99 -3.20 -16.55
CA LYS A 19 9.08 -4.11 -17.29
C LYS A 19 7.60 -3.76 -17.13
N ASP A 20 7.31 -2.46 -17.10
CA ASP A 20 5.97 -1.90 -16.91
C ASP A 20 5.27 -2.40 -15.62
N ALA A 21 6.06 -2.71 -14.59
CA ALA A 21 5.58 -3.04 -13.27
C ALA A 21 5.89 -1.90 -12.28
N ALA A 22 4.95 -1.64 -11.37
CA ALA A 22 5.09 -0.62 -10.34
C ALA A 22 4.40 -1.02 -9.03
N ILE A 23 4.83 -0.41 -7.94
CA ILE A 23 4.14 -0.46 -6.65
C ILE A 23 3.63 0.94 -6.33
N HIS A 24 2.35 1.04 -6.00
CA HIS A 24 1.76 2.25 -5.43
C HIS A 24 1.58 2.05 -3.93
N VAL A 25 1.99 3.05 -3.14
CA VAL A 25 1.86 3.08 -1.69
C VAL A 25 0.60 3.86 -1.35
N GLU A 26 -0.36 3.23 -0.69
CA GLU A 26 -1.73 3.75 -0.57
C GLU A 26 -2.21 3.90 0.88
N PRO A 27 -3.10 4.87 1.14
CA PRO A 27 -3.62 5.11 2.47
C PRO A 27 -4.51 3.97 2.96
N VAL A 28 -4.42 3.74 4.26
CA VAL A 28 -5.16 2.69 4.99
C VAL A 28 -5.60 3.20 6.37
N HIS A 29 -6.58 2.54 6.97
CA HIS A 29 -7.13 2.93 8.26
C HIS A 29 -6.52 2.05 9.35
N HIS A 30 -5.30 2.38 9.77
CA HIS A 30 -4.57 1.62 10.78
C HIS A 30 -3.51 2.47 11.50
N TRP A 31 -2.76 1.84 12.40
CA TRP A 31 -1.65 2.44 13.15
C TRP A 31 -0.56 1.40 13.43
N SER A 32 0.65 1.84 13.77
CA SER A 32 1.77 0.96 14.12
C SER A 32 2.19 1.13 15.58
N ALA A 33 2.72 0.08 16.19
CA ALA A 33 3.51 0.11 17.42
C ALA A 33 4.28 -1.20 17.60
N ARG A 34 5.48 -1.14 18.18
CA ARG A 34 6.28 -2.29 18.63
C ARG A 34 6.66 -2.20 20.11
N GLY A 35 6.46 -1.04 20.75
CA GLY A 35 6.72 -0.81 22.17
C GLY A 35 5.74 0.20 22.80
N ALA A 36 6.01 0.59 24.05
CA ALA A 36 5.08 1.46 24.79
C ALA A 36 5.07 2.94 24.33
N ARG A 37 6.09 3.37 23.57
CA ARG A 37 6.33 4.79 23.22
C ARG A 37 6.53 5.05 21.73
N ASP A 38 6.19 4.10 20.85
CA ASP A 38 6.42 4.21 19.40
C ASP A 38 5.13 4.16 18.57
N ARG A 39 3.98 4.39 19.21
CA ARG A 39 2.69 4.41 18.52
C ARG A 39 2.68 5.44 17.40
N ARG A 40 2.38 5.01 16.17
CA ARG A 40 2.30 5.82 14.93
C ARG A 40 3.64 6.42 14.48
N MET A 41 4.77 5.82 14.87
CA MET A 41 6.11 6.27 14.43
C MET A 41 6.57 5.63 13.12
N ALA A 42 5.90 4.57 12.66
CA ALA A 42 6.09 4.02 11.32
C ALA A 42 4.75 4.09 10.55
N LEU A 43 4.79 4.53 9.29
CA LEU A 43 3.59 4.57 8.46
C LEU A 43 3.06 3.16 8.21
N TRP A 44 1.75 2.99 8.29
CA TRP A 44 1.06 1.79 7.82
C TRP A 44 0.48 2.06 6.44
N ALA A 45 0.63 1.14 5.49
CA ALA A 45 0.23 1.36 4.11
C ALA A 45 -0.38 0.10 3.49
N GLY A 46 -1.29 0.31 2.55
CA GLY A 46 -1.69 -0.69 1.58
C GLY A 46 -0.82 -0.56 0.34
N PHE A 47 -0.83 -1.59 -0.50
CA PHE A 47 -0.05 -1.61 -1.74
C PHE A 47 -0.93 -1.98 -2.92
N VAL A 48 -0.78 -1.25 -4.03
CA VAL A 48 -1.26 -1.71 -5.33
C VAL A 48 -0.06 -2.15 -6.14
N VAL A 49 -0.03 -3.43 -6.48
CA VAL A 49 0.96 -4.00 -7.40
C VAL A 49 0.39 -3.91 -8.81
N GLU A 50 0.97 -3.04 -9.61
CA GLU A 50 0.63 -2.85 -11.02
C GLU A 50 1.56 -3.69 -11.90
N THR A 51 0.96 -4.42 -12.83
CA THR A 51 1.64 -5.23 -13.84
C THR A 51 0.98 -5.00 -15.20
N PRO A 52 1.63 -5.36 -16.32
CA PRO A 52 1.03 -5.25 -17.65
C PRO A 52 -0.32 -5.96 -17.79
N SER A 53 -0.53 -7.03 -17.03
CA SER A 53 -1.73 -7.86 -17.15
C SER A 53 -2.86 -7.46 -16.21
N ALA A 54 -2.58 -6.86 -15.04
CA ALA A 54 -3.57 -6.31 -14.11
C ALA A 54 -2.92 -5.65 -12.88
N LYS A 55 -3.77 -5.03 -12.07
CA LYS A 55 -3.47 -4.57 -10.71
C LYS A 55 -3.97 -5.55 -9.65
N ILE A 56 -3.18 -5.71 -8.58
CA ILE A 56 -3.53 -6.44 -7.36
C ILE A 56 -3.49 -5.45 -6.20
N TYR A 57 -4.55 -5.42 -5.38
CA TYR A 57 -4.60 -4.61 -4.17
C TYR A 57 -4.34 -5.48 -2.94
N PHE A 58 -3.35 -5.09 -2.15
CA PHE A 58 -3.09 -5.62 -0.81
C PHE A 58 -3.46 -4.53 0.20
N ALA A 59 -4.58 -4.69 0.89
CA ALA A 59 -5.10 -3.69 1.82
C ALA A 59 -4.32 -3.63 3.14
N GLY A 60 -3.57 -4.69 3.46
CA GLY A 60 -2.93 -4.87 4.75
C GLY A 60 -3.94 -4.92 5.89
N ASP A 61 -3.48 -4.75 7.13
CA ASP A 61 -4.41 -4.53 8.23
C ASP A 61 -5.04 -3.13 8.07
N THR A 62 -6.33 -3.09 7.76
CA THR A 62 -7.08 -1.83 7.65
C THR A 62 -8.48 -2.00 8.23
N GLY A 63 -8.91 -1.01 9.00
CA GLY A 63 -10.30 -0.92 9.44
C GLY A 63 -11.23 -0.57 8.28
N PHE A 64 -12.51 -0.93 8.41
CA PHE A 64 -13.49 -0.69 7.35
C PHE A 64 -13.73 0.80 7.08
N HIS A 65 -13.77 1.64 8.13
CA HIS A 65 -13.92 3.10 8.04
C HIS A 65 -14.97 3.57 7.02
N GLY A 66 -16.18 3.01 7.09
CA GLY A 66 -17.27 3.31 6.15
C GLY A 66 -16.94 2.99 4.69
N GLY A 67 -15.97 2.12 4.44
CA GLY A 67 -15.47 1.77 3.12
C GLY A 67 -14.58 2.83 2.46
N ALA A 68 -14.14 3.88 3.18
CA ALA A 68 -13.50 5.04 2.55
C ALA A 68 -12.25 4.69 1.73
N ASN A 69 -11.32 3.92 2.30
CA ASN A 69 -10.09 3.53 1.58
C ASN A 69 -10.40 2.62 0.39
N TYR A 70 -11.34 1.68 0.52
CA TYR A 70 -11.71 0.77 -0.56
C TYR A 70 -12.35 1.50 -1.74
N ARG A 71 -13.24 2.47 -1.46
CA ARG A 71 -13.85 3.32 -2.49
C ARG A 71 -12.79 4.18 -3.18
N LEU A 72 -11.89 4.78 -2.41
CA LEU A 72 -10.76 5.53 -2.96
C LEU A 72 -9.88 4.67 -3.87
N MET A 73 -9.59 3.42 -3.47
CA MET A 73 -8.77 2.51 -4.28
C MET A 73 -9.46 2.12 -5.59
N ALA A 74 -10.77 1.83 -5.54
CA ALA A 74 -11.54 1.53 -6.74
C ALA A 74 -11.57 2.73 -7.70
N GLU A 75 -11.79 3.95 -7.18
CA GLU A 75 -11.81 5.19 -7.95
C GLU A 75 -10.45 5.51 -8.58
N LYS A 76 -9.38 5.48 -7.78
CA LYS A 76 -8.02 5.85 -8.21
C LYS A 76 -7.44 4.86 -9.22
N HIS A 77 -7.69 3.55 -9.03
CA HIS A 77 -6.99 2.51 -9.80
C HIS A 77 -7.80 1.84 -10.89
N GLY A 78 -9.13 2.07 -10.94
CA GLY A 78 -10.01 1.50 -11.96
C GLY A 78 -10.38 0.03 -11.71
N GLY A 79 -10.24 -0.46 -10.47
CA GLY A 79 -10.52 -1.84 -10.09
C GLY A 79 -9.29 -2.76 -10.08
N PHE A 80 -9.49 -4.00 -9.63
CA PHE A 80 -8.41 -4.96 -9.38
C PHE A 80 -8.78 -6.35 -9.85
N ARG A 81 -7.79 -7.12 -10.34
CA ARG A 81 -7.98 -8.55 -10.62
C ARG A 81 -8.06 -9.37 -9.33
N LEU A 82 -7.37 -8.92 -8.28
CA LEU A 82 -7.40 -9.51 -6.95
C LEU A 82 -7.28 -8.40 -5.91
N ALA A 83 -8.04 -8.54 -4.82
CA ALA A 83 -7.91 -7.72 -3.62
C ALA A 83 -7.84 -8.66 -2.40
N ILE A 84 -6.88 -8.43 -1.50
CA ILE A 84 -6.64 -9.20 -0.28
C ILE A 84 -6.34 -8.30 0.92
#